data_AF-A0A382E1W8-F1
#
_entry.id   AF-A0A382E1W8-F1
#
_cell.length_a   1.000
_cell.length_b   1.000
_cell.length_c   1.000
_cell.angle_alpha   90.00
_cell.angle_beta   90.00
_cell.angle_gamma   90.00
#
_symmetry.space_group_name_H-M   'P 1'
#
loop_
_entity.id
_entity.type
_entity.pdbx_description
1 polymer ?
#
loop_
_entity_poly.entity_id
_entity_poly.type
_entity_poly.pdbx_seq_one_letter_code
_entity_poly.pdbx_strand_id
1 'polypeptide(L)'
;KIETVKLPPNAYYPALQPATQEKALAATDKEIEKARSAIQPAEGNLEKAKLTLSKFTPAPTGKKVTDSNSKPSPPQPVKAPAPTLADDFTNLDLESWVIEAGNWKTADGQLTQDRGDSQLYRLLSKKDHPQDLHARLSLEITGGDVYHSAGIGFDGHGKAMHSVYLSVQGAKAQVTLRSSDGNFAYPKTGLKSLPLELNREYILEVAVRDRLLNVSVDDKLAVAFNLPAGRQAGKLSIWTFSATASFNRIEAGALPPGFKLISPANLSSSKARPATKADLETAVALAEEKLAAARLRLVTVEAQRKSLAARYTAERTKYGFDPGDAKKLALAASRSERLVAVRKLEEQLVLDRLQIIEAKQKQSSGDAKAGQALTAAEKNLSKHKKQLMDAQAGLEGDSAEYKSIGSTHPKTSTGRRLALARWITSRQNPLAARVAVNHIWLRHFNEPLVERMFDFGLSSPKPLHADLLDWLAVQFIEDGWSMKKLHRLIVTSGAYRRASSAGQASNPSSKLDPDNHFFWRMNTRRAEGEAVRDSILHLGGSLDLATGGPPIDNQQGQKVLRRSIFFRHDKERQMIFLS
;
A
#
# COMPACT_ATOMS: atom_id res chain seq x y z
N LYS A 1 -51.17 -0.94 9.38
CA LYS A 1 -50.72 -2.35 9.22
C LYS A 1 -49.34 -2.36 8.59
N ILE A 2 -48.38 -3.13 9.09
CA ILE A 2 -47.05 -3.25 8.47
C ILE A 2 -47.13 -4.38 7.45
N GLU A 3 -46.76 -4.07 6.21
CA GLU A 3 -46.84 -5.00 5.10
C GLU A 3 -45.45 -5.34 4.58
N THR A 4 -45.26 -6.60 4.17
CA THR A 4 -44.03 -7.06 3.53
C THR A 4 -43.80 -6.33 2.21
N VAL A 5 -42.57 -5.91 1.95
CA VAL A 5 -42.17 -5.20 0.74
C VAL A 5 -41.32 -6.11 -0.13
N LYS A 6 -41.69 -6.26 -1.41
CA LYS A 6 -40.84 -6.93 -2.40
C LYS A 6 -39.69 -6.00 -2.78
N LEU A 7 -38.46 -6.51 -2.70
CA LEU A 7 -37.26 -5.75 -3.01
C LEU A 7 -36.90 -5.91 -4.49
N PRO A 8 -36.48 -4.81 -5.16
CA PRO A 8 -35.95 -4.89 -6.51
C PRO A 8 -34.60 -5.65 -6.53
N PRO A 9 -34.20 -6.23 -7.69
CA PRO A 9 -32.95 -6.99 -7.80
C PRO A 9 -31.69 -6.24 -7.35
N ASN A 10 -31.62 -4.91 -7.51
CA ASN A 10 -30.48 -4.11 -7.08
C ASN A 10 -30.34 -4.01 -5.55
N ALA A 11 -31.42 -4.25 -4.81
CA ALA A 11 -31.43 -4.23 -3.35
C ALA A 11 -31.04 -5.58 -2.75
N TYR A 12 -31.52 -6.68 -3.34
CA TYR A 12 -31.17 -8.03 -2.84
C TYR A 12 -29.96 -8.64 -3.56
N TYR A 13 -29.49 -8.04 -4.65
CA TYR A 13 -28.28 -8.46 -5.35
C TYR A 13 -27.35 -7.27 -5.70
N PRO A 14 -26.70 -6.67 -4.68
CA PRO A 14 -25.95 -5.41 -4.85
C PRO A 14 -24.72 -5.53 -5.75
N ALA A 15 -24.19 -6.74 -5.96
CA ALA A 15 -23.06 -6.98 -6.85
C ALA A 15 -23.35 -6.56 -8.31
N LEU A 16 -24.61 -6.62 -8.74
CA LEU A 16 -25.02 -6.28 -10.11
C LEU A 16 -25.19 -4.78 -10.35
N GLN A 17 -24.99 -3.94 -9.33
CA GLN A 17 -25.05 -2.49 -9.50
C GLN A 17 -23.93 -1.99 -10.44
N PRO A 18 -24.19 -1.02 -11.34
CA PRO A 18 -23.20 -0.55 -12.31
C PRO A 18 -21.87 -0.12 -11.70
N ALA A 19 -21.91 0.64 -10.60
CA ALA A 19 -20.70 1.09 -9.91
C ALA A 19 -19.88 -0.07 -9.32
N THR A 20 -20.54 -1.13 -8.84
CA THR A 20 -19.89 -2.33 -8.31
C THR A 20 -19.24 -3.13 -9.44
N GLN A 21 -19.96 -3.28 -10.56
CA GLN A 21 -19.46 -3.94 -11.76
C GLN A 21 -18.23 -3.22 -12.33
N GLU A 22 -18.32 -1.90 -12.51
CA GLU A 22 -17.22 -1.08 -13.05
C GLU A 22 -15.97 -1.21 -12.17
N LYS A 23 -16.13 -1.11 -10.84
CA LYS A 23 -15.03 -1.30 -9.89
C LYS A 23 -14.39 -2.69 -10.01
N ALA A 24 -15.21 -3.75 -10.16
CA ALA A 24 -14.71 -5.12 -10.28
C ALA A 24 -13.95 -5.35 -11.59
N LEU A 25 -14.44 -4.81 -12.71
CA LEU A 25 -13.77 -4.90 -14.01
C LEU A 25 -12.47 -4.08 -14.04
N ALA A 26 -12.48 -2.86 -13.49
CA ALA A 26 -11.30 -2.02 -13.38
C ALA A 26 -10.19 -2.67 -12.52
N ALA A 27 -10.56 -3.45 -11.49
CA ALA A 27 -9.59 -4.21 -10.71
C ALA A 27 -8.90 -5.30 -11.56
N THR A 28 -9.65 -6.00 -12.42
CA THR A 28 -9.05 -6.98 -13.34
C THR A 28 -8.21 -6.32 -14.44
N ASP A 29 -8.60 -5.14 -14.91
CA ASP A 29 -7.82 -4.39 -15.91
C ASP A 29 -6.45 -3.97 -15.33
N LYS A 30 -6.38 -3.61 -14.04
CA LYS A 30 -5.10 -3.35 -13.35
C LYS A 30 -4.19 -4.58 -13.28
N GLU A 31 -4.76 -5.77 -13.06
CA GLU A 31 -3.99 -7.02 -13.07
C GLU A 31 -3.46 -7.37 -14.47
N ILE A 32 -4.21 -7.03 -15.53
CA ILE A 32 -3.75 -7.16 -16.93
C ILE A 32 -2.52 -6.28 -17.16
N GLU A 33 -2.56 -5.01 -16.77
CA GLU A 33 -1.42 -4.10 -16.94
C GLU A 33 -0.20 -4.55 -16.14
N LYS A 34 -0.41 -5.03 -14.91
CA LYS A 34 0.65 -5.63 -14.09
C LYS A 34 1.29 -6.84 -14.80
N ALA A 35 0.48 -7.77 -15.31
CA ALA A 35 0.98 -8.95 -16.01
C ALA A 35 1.71 -8.58 -17.31
N ARG A 36 1.18 -7.62 -18.08
CA ARG A 36 1.78 -7.09 -19.31
C ARG A 36 3.15 -6.49 -19.04
N SER A 37 3.27 -5.66 -17.99
CA SER A 37 4.53 -5.01 -17.62
C SER A 37 5.65 -5.97 -17.21
N ALA A 38 5.31 -7.20 -16.79
CA ALA A 38 6.28 -8.21 -16.39
C ALA A 38 6.96 -8.93 -17.57
N ILE A 39 6.40 -8.82 -18.79
CA ILE A 39 6.93 -9.53 -19.98
C ILE A 39 8.26 -8.93 -20.45
N GLN A 40 8.34 -7.60 -20.58
CA GLN A 40 9.53 -6.93 -21.11
C GLN A 40 10.80 -7.21 -20.28
N PRO A 41 10.79 -7.17 -18.92
CA PRO A 41 11.93 -7.60 -18.12
C PRO A 41 12.32 -9.07 -18.34
N ALA A 42 11.34 -9.97 -18.50
CA ALA A 42 11.60 -11.38 -18.75
C ALA A 42 12.26 -11.62 -20.11
N GLU A 43 11.82 -10.91 -21.16
CA GLU A 43 12.47 -10.91 -22.48
C GLU A 43 13.91 -10.41 -22.39
N GLY A 44 14.13 -9.29 -21.70
CA GLY A 44 15.47 -8.74 -21.49
C GLY A 44 16.41 -9.69 -20.72
N ASN A 45 15.88 -10.49 -19.79
CA ASN A 45 16.67 -11.50 -19.08
C ASN A 45 17.01 -12.70 -19.97
N LEU A 46 16.09 -13.13 -20.83
CA LEU A 46 16.34 -14.18 -21.81
C LEU A 46 17.42 -13.78 -22.82
N GLU A 47 17.32 -12.57 -23.37
CA GLU A 47 18.33 -12.04 -24.29
C GLU A 47 19.71 -11.95 -23.65
N LYS A 48 19.79 -11.50 -22.39
CA LYS A 48 21.06 -11.49 -21.64
C LYS A 48 21.62 -12.90 -21.42
N ALA A 49 20.76 -13.87 -21.08
CA ALA A 49 21.18 -15.26 -20.89
C ALA A 49 21.73 -15.86 -22.20
N LYS A 50 21.01 -15.66 -23.32
CA LYS A 50 21.43 -16.09 -24.66
C LYS A 50 22.74 -15.42 -25.10
N LEU A 51 22.87 -14.12 -24.89
CA LEU A 51 24.09 -13.39 -25.20
C LEU A 51 25.28 -13.92 -24.37
N THR A 52 25.07 -14.21 -23.09
CA THR A 52 26.10 -14.79 -22.21
C THR A 52 26.53 -16.16 -22.70
N LEU A 53 25.59 -17.03 -23.09
CA LEU A 53 25.88 -18.33 -23.68
C LEU A 53 26.63 -18.21 -25.02
N SER A 54 26.23 -17.27 -25.88
CA SER A 54 26.87 -17.05 -27.20
C SER A 54 28.32 -16.58 -27.10
N LYS A 55 28.66 -15.85 -26.03
CA LYS A 55 30.00 -15.33 -25.76
C LYS A 55 30.86 -16.31 -24.96
N PHE A 56 30.36 -17.50 -24.67
CA PHE A 56 31.10 -18.50 -23.90
C PHE A 56 32.25 -19.07 -24.73
N THR A 57 33.49 -18.78 -24.31
CA THR A 57 34.70 -19.47 -24.77
C THR A 57 35.21 -20.41 -23.69
N PRO A 58 35.39 -21.72 -23.98
CA PRO A 58 35.97 -22.65 -23.02
C PRO A 58 37.40 -22.21 -22.67
N ALA A 59 37.77 -22.32 -21.39
CA ALA A 59 39.12 -21.98 -20.93
C ALA A 59 40.17 -22.87 -21.64
N PRO A 60 41.34 -22.33 -22.03
CA PRO A 60 42.40 -23.12 -22.61
C PRO A 60 42.83 -24.23 -21.63
N THR A 61 42.99 -25.44 -22.14
CA THR A 61 43.42 -26.64 -21.42
C THR A 61 44.88 -26.53 -20.98
N GLY A 62 45.12 -25.77 -19.91
CA GLY A 62 46.43 -25.63 -19.26
C GLY A 62 46.64 -26.65 -18.14
N LYS A 63 47.82 -27.29 -18.18
CA LYS A 63 48.43 -28.28 -17.26
C LYS A 63 47.88 -28.32 -15.82
N LYS A 64 47.71 -29.55 -15.32
CA LYS A 64 47.65 -29.90 -13.89
C LYS A 64 48.78 -29.18 -13.14
N VAL A 65 48.42 -28.14 -12.38
CA VAL A 65 49.28 -27.58 -11.33
C VAL A 65 49.04 -28.42 -10.09
N THR A 66 50.13 -28.98 -9.57
CA THR A 66 50.22 -29.79 -8.37
C THR A 66 49.62 -29.10 -7.16
N ASP A 67 48.84 -29.87 -6.39
CA ASP A 67 48.19 -29.46 -5.16
C ASP A 67 49.20 -28.89 -4.13
N SER A 68 49.00 -27.63 -3.74
CA SER A 68 49.42 -27.14 -2.42
C SER A 68 48.16 -26.87 -1.61
N ASN A 69 47.83 -27.83 -0.74
CA ASN A 69 46.76 -27.72 0.24
C ASN A 69 47.11 -26.64 1.27
N SER A 70 46.51 -25.45 1.14
CA SER A 70 46.26 -24.59 2.29
C SER A 70 44.87 -23.99 2.15
N LYS A 71 43.93 -24.51 2.95
CA LYS A 71 42.63 -23.89 3.18
C LYS A 71 42.87 -22.48 3.73
N PRO A 72 42.29 -21.41 3.18
CA PRO A 72 42.16 -20.17 3.93
C PRO A 72 41.15 -20.44 5.06
N SER A 73 41.65 -20.55 6.29
CA SER A 73 40.81 -20.57 7.49
C SER A 73 40.13 -19.20 7.65
N PRO A 74 38.86 -19.15 8.13
CA PRO A 74 38.22 -17.90 8.52
C PRO A 74 39.07 -17.17 9.56
N PRO A 75 39.07 -15.83 9.61
CA PRO A 75 39.67 -15.13 10.73
C PRO A 75 38.97 -15.58 12.02
N GLN A 76 39.74 -16.20 12.92
CA GLN A 76 39.30 -16.48 14.28
C GLN A 76 38.96 -15.16 14.99
N PRO A 77 38.01 -15.16 15.95
CA PRO A 77 37.64 -13.97 16.70
C PRO A 77 38.83 -13.50 17.53
N VAL A 78 39.56 -12.52 17.02
CA VAL A 78 40.44 -11.69 17.83
C VAL A 78 39.52 -10.88 18.74
N LYS A 79 39.74 -10.95 20.05
CA LYS A 79 38.99 -10.19 21.06
C LYS A 79 38.95 -8.72 20.64
N ALA A 80 37.80 -8.24 20.17
CA ALA A 80 37.67 -6.89 19.65
C ALA A 80 37.93 -5.88 20.78
N PRO A 81 38.54 -4.72 20.50
CA PRO A 81 38.55 -3.62 21.45
C PRO A 81 37.09 -3.26 21.80
N ALA A 82 36.87 -2.71 23.00
CA ALA A 82 35.53 -2.33 23.44
C ALA A 82 34.84 -1.46 22.37
N PRO A 83 33.56 -1.74 22.02
CA PRO A 83 32.88 -0.99 20.97
C PRO A 83 32.76 0.49 21.35
N THR A 84 32.99 1.38 20.39
CA THR A 84 32.79 2.83 20.58
C THR A 84 31.31 3.21 20.62
N LEU A 85 30.45 2.33 20.09
CA LEU A 85 28.99 2.42 20.11
C LEU A 85 28.44 1.00 20.26
N ALA A 86 27.64 0.75 21.28
CA ALA A 86 26.91 -0.50 21.46
C ALA A 86 25.51 -0.17 21.97
N ASP A 87 24.51 -0.81 21.37
CA ASP A 87 23.12 -0.64 21.73
C ASP A 87 22.40 -1.98 21.54
N ASP A 88 21.66 -2.43 22.55
CA ASP A 88 20.84 -3.64 22.50
C ASP A 88 19.38 -3.34 22.20
N PHE A 89 19.05 -2.06 21.97
CA PHE A 89 17.74 -1.58 21.56
C PHE A 89 16.58 -2.02 22.46
N THR A 90 16.87 -2.42 23.70
CA THR A 90 15.85 -2.63 24.73
C THR A 90 15.09 -1.34 25.01
N ASN A 91 15.81 -0.21 25.00
CA ASN A 91 15.28 1.15 24.95
C ASN A 91 16.11 1.97 23.96
N LEU A 92 15.45 2.81 23.15
CA LEU A 92 16.17 3.67 22.20
C LEU A 92 16.93 4.77 22.96
N ASP A 93 18.26 4.67 22.97
CA ASP A 93 19.13 5.67 23.60
C ASP A 93 19.29 6.92 22.73
N LEU A 94 18.46 7.93 23.00
CA LEU A 94 18.54 9.22 22.32
C LEU A 94 19.78 10.05 22.72
N GLU A 95 20.61 9.61 23.67
CA GLU A 95 21.94 10.18 23.87
C GLU A 95 22.96 9.70 22.84
N SER A 96 22.81 8.46 22.38
CA SER A 96 23.67 7.87 21.34
C SER A 96 23.15 8.11 19.93
N TRP A 97 21.84 8.35 19.75
CA TRP A 97 21.19 8.39 18.44
C TRP A 97 20.39 9.66 18.16
N VAL A 98 20.23 9.97 16.88
CA VAL A 98 19.35 11.01 16.33
C VAL A 98 18.44 10.37 15.28
N ILE A 99 17.14 10.52 15.45
CA ILE A 99 16.15 10.15 14.43
C ILE A 99 16.13 11.26 13.38
N GLU A 100 16.61 10.97 12.17
CA GLU A 100 16.50 11.94 11.05
C GLU A 100 15.12 11.83 10.40
N ALA A 101 14.64 10.62 10.17
CA ALA A 101 13.34 10.36 9.56
C ALA A 101 12.85 8.95 9.88
N GLY A 102 11.53 8.80 9.92
CA GLY A 102 10.85 7.52 10.14
C GLY A 102 10.14 7.47 11.48
N ASN A 103 9.54 6.32 11.77
CA ASN A 103 8.90 6.05 13.05
C ASN A 103 9.69 4.97 13.76
N TRP A 104 10.65 5.40 14.59
CA TRP A 104 11.56 4.53 15.32
C TRP A 104 11.08 4.40 16.76
N LYS A 105 10.74 3.19 17.18
CA LYS A 105 10.21 2.91 18.51
C LYS A 105 10.66 1.55 19.02
N THR A 106 10.81 1.41 20.32
CA THR A 106 11.05 0.10 20.93
C THR A 106 9.74 -0.62 21.16
N ALA A 107 9.66 -1.87 20.73
CA ALA A 107 8.55 -2.78 20.95
C ALA A 107 9.11 -4.19 21.19
N ASP A 108 8.61 -4.89 22.21
CA ASP A 108 9.04 -6.24 22.58
C ASP A 108 10.57 -6.41 22.75
N GLY A 109 11.24 -5.37 23.25
CA GLY A 109 12.69 -5.36 23.48
C GLY A 109 13.54 -5.20 22.21
N GLN A 110 12.94 -4.79 21.10
CA GLN A 110 13.62 -4.51 19.83
C GLN A 110 13.31 -3.10 19.35
N LEU A 111 14.26 -2.47 18.66
CA LEU A 111 13.99 -1.23 17.93
C LEU A 111 13.26 -1.57 16.64
N THR A 112 12.16 -0.89 16.35
CA THR A 112 11.36 -1.11 15.15
C THR A 112 11.28 0.16 14.32
N GLN A 113 11.25 -0.04 13.00
CA GLN A 113 10.83 0.94 12.02
C GLN A 113 9.62 0.35 11.28
N ASP A 114 8.48 1.04 11.32
CA ASP A 114 7.19 0.52 10.79
C ASP A 114 6.65 1.25 9.56
N ARG A 115 7.47 2.09 8.90
CA ARG A 115 7.09 2.81 7.68
C ARG A 115 7.68 2.12 6.46
N GLY A 116 6.86 1.33 5.78
CA GLY A 116 7.24 0.50 4.63
C GLY A 116 7.19 1.17 3.25
N ASP A 117 6.87 2.46 3.18
CA ASP A 117 6.78 3.21 1.92
C ASP A 117 8.17 3.47 1.32
N SER A 118 8.20 3.85 0.04
CA SER A 118 9.45 4.04 -0.74
C SER A 118 10.20 5.34 -0.39
N GLN A 119 10.43 5.57 0.91
CA GLN A 119 11.25 6.64 1.45
C GLN A 119 12.43 6.05 2.24
N LEU A 120 13.50 6.84 2.36
CA LEU A 120 14.65 6.48 3.18
C LEU A 120 14.42 6.99 4.60
N TYR A 121 14.48 6.08 5.57
CA TYR A 121 14.36 6.40 6.98
C TYR A 121 15.65 6.03 7.70
N ARG A 122 16.17 6.93 8.53
CA ARG A 122 17.50 6.78 9.15
C ARG A 122 17.49 7.12 10.63
N LEU A 123 18.22 6.32 11.39
CA LEU A 123 18.68 6.58 12.75
C LEU A 123 20.20 6.76 12.69
N LEU A 124 20.72 7.93 13.08
CA LEU A 124 22.14 8.30 12.97
C LEU A 124 22.81 8.33 14.34
N SER A 125 24.04 7.86 14.44
CA SER A 125 24.83 8.01 15.67
C SER A 125 25.16 9.47 15.93
N LYS A 126 25.23 9.89 17.20
CA LYS A 126 25.76 11.21 17.56
C LYS A 126 27.28 11.27 17.46
N LYS A 127 27.97 10.18 17.81
CA LYS A 127 29.43 10.07 17.71
C LYS A 127 29.86 9.59 16.34
N ASP A 128 31.02 10.06 15.90
CA ASP A 128 31.66 9.54 14.69
C ASP A 128 32.26 8.17 14.98
N HIS A 129 32.17 7.27 14.01
CA HIS A 129 32.83 5.98 14.12
C HIS A 129 34.33 6.10 13.77
N PRO A 130 35.20 5.20 14.24
CA PRO A 130 36.62 5.21 13.86
C PRO A 130 36.82 5.05 12.35
N GLN A 131 37.92 5.59 11.81
CA GLN A 131 38.25 5.44 10.38
C GLN A 131 38.25 3.96 10.00
N ASP A 132 39.08 3.12 10.59
CA ASP A 132 38.98 1.67 10.40
C ASP A 132 37.85 1.12 11.27
N LEU A 133 36.75 0.74 10.62
CA LEU A 133 35.48 0.42 11.26
C LEU A 133 35.24 -1.08 11.29
N HIS A 134 34.75 -1.57 12.42
CA HIS A 134 34.04 -2.84 12.53
C HIS A 134 32.65 -2.59 13.09
N ALA A 135 31.61 -3.03 12.40
CA ALA A 135 30.23 -2.90 12.83
C ALA A 135 29.45 -4.19 12.59
N ARG A 136 28.63 -4.62 13.56
CA ARG A 136 27.70 -5.75 13.45
C ARG A 136 26.31 -5.29 13.85
N LEU A 137 25.32 -5.51 12.99
CA LEU A 137 23.92 -5.19 13.22
C LEU A 137 23.10 -6.48 13.11
N SER A 138 22.34 -6.80 14.15
CA SER A 138 21.26 -7.77 14.05
C SER A 138 19.97 -7.07 13.59
N LEU A 139 19.38 -7.58 12.51
CA LEU A 139 18.16 -7.03 11.91
C LEU A 139 17.23 -8.12 11.36
N GLU A 140 15.94 -7.84 11.38
CA GLU A 140 14.89 -8.65 10.77
C GLU A 140 14.03 -7.76 9.86
N ILE A 141 13.89 -8.13 8.59
CA ILE A 141 13.05 -7.40 7.63
C ILE A 141 11.65 -8.02 7.65
N THR A 142 10.65 -7.25 8.05
CA THR A 142 9.30 -7.75 8.32
C THR A 142 8.30 -7.45 7.20
N GLY A 143 8.62 -6.54 6.28
CA GLY A 143 7.74 -6.20 5.16
C GLY A 143 8.18 -4.95 4.39
N GLY A 144 7.20 -4.29 3.75
CA GLY A 144 7.36 -3.06 2.96
C GLY A 144 6.68 -3.14 1.59
N ASP A 145 6.73 -2.05 0.82
CA ASP A 145 5.97 -1.95 -0.44
C ASP A 145 6.64 -2.63 -1.64
N VAL A 146 7.93 -2.36 -1.85
CA VAL A 146 8.63 -2.67 -3.12
C VAL A 146 9.94 -3.39 -2.91
N TYR A 147 10.87 -2.86 -2.11
CA TYR A 147 12.26 -3.35 -2.10
C TYR A 147 12.66 -4.13 -0.85
N HIS A 148 11.96 -3.93 0.27
CA HIS A 148 12.22 -4.60 1.55
C HIS A 148 13.71 -4.51 1.92
N SER A 149 14.26 -3.30 1.92
CA SER A 149 15.69 -3.05 2.15
C SER A 149 15.96 -2.44 3.54
N ALA A 150 16.91 -3.01 4.26
CA ALA A 150 17.42 -2.48 5.53
C ALA A 150 18.94 -2.72 5.64
N GLY A 151 19.65 -1.84 6.34
CA GLY A 151 21.09 -1.96 6.45
C GLY A 151 21.81 -0.93 7.31
N ILE A 152 23.14 -0.92 7.19
CA ILE A 152 24.07 -0.04 7.89
C ILE A 152 24.62 0.99 6.90
N GLY A 153 24.67 2.26 7.30
CA GLY A 153 25.46 3.30 6.66
C GLY A 153 26.61 3.76 7.55
N PHE A 154 27.72 4.17 6.95
CA PHE A 154 28.92 4.68 7.62
C PHE A 154 29.57 5.77 6.75
N ASP A 155 30.56 6.46 7.30
CA ASP A 155 31.18 7.68 6.74
C ASP A 155 30.14 8.76 6.43
N GLY A 156 29.14 8.88 7.30
CA GLY A 156 28.00 9.77 7.09
C GLY A 156 28.34 11.23 7.31
N HIS A 157 28.19 12.05 6.26
CA HIS A 157 28.29 13.52 6.32
C HIS A 157 27.07 14.15 5.64
N GLY A 158 26.07 14.53 6.44
CA GLY A 158 24.77 15.01 5.94
C GLY A 158 24.04 13.94 5.13
N LYS A 159 23.88 14.17 3.82
CA LYS A 159 23.30 13.17 2.90
C LYS A 159 24.31 12.14 2.42
N ALA A 160 25.60 12.46 2.39
CA ALA A 160 26.63 11.55 1.91
C ALA A 160 26.80 10.39 2.89
N MET A 161 26.93 9.18 2.37
CA MET A 161 27.25 7.97 3.15
C MET A 161 27.70 6.84 2.24
N HIS A 162 28.49 5.92 2.78
CA HIS A 162 28.67 4.58 2.25
C HIS A 162 27.72 3.66 3.01
N SER A 163 27.10 2.70 2.33
CA SER A 163 26.21 1.78 3.02
C SER A 163 26.15 0.41 2.41
N VAL A 164 25.71 -0.52 3.23
CA VAL A 164 25.52 -1.91 2.90
C VAL A 164 24.14 -2.31 3.39
N TYR A 165 23.36 -2.97 2.54
CA TYR A 165 22.01 -3.39 2.87
C TYR A 165 21.67 -4.77 2.36
N LEU A 166 20.69 -5.38 3.02
CA LEU A 166 20.00 -6.58 2.62
C LEU A 166 18.68 -6.20 1.96
N SER A 167 18.30 -6.86 0.87
CA SER A 167 17.01 -6.68 0.21
C SER A 167 16.34 -8.02 -0.02
N VAL A 168 15.19 -8.23 0.64
CA VAL A 168 14.43 -9.47 0.52
C VAL A 168 13.86 -9.62 -0.89
N GLN A 169 13.15 -8.61 -1.40
CA GLN A 169 12.61 -8.65 -2.76
C GLN A 169 13.70 -8.74 -3.84
N GLY A 170 14.84 -8.07 -3.62
CA GLY A 170 15.97 -8.10 -4.55
C GLY A 170 16.86 -9.34 -4.43
N ALA A 171 16.64 -10.18 -3.41
CA ALA A 171 17.46 -11.35 -3.06
C ALA A 171 18.96 -11.06 -3.12
N LYS A 172 19.42 -10.04 -2.38
CA LYS A 172 20.82 -9.59 -2.43
C LYS A 172 21.31 -8.87 -1.18
N ALA A 173 22.62 -8.93 -0.97
CA ALA A 173 23.37 -7.91 -0.23
C ALA A 173 24.03 -6.94 -1.23
N GLN A 174 24.02 -5.65 -0.93
CA GLN A 174 24.48 -4.62 -1.86
C GLN A 174 25.20 -3.49 -1.13
N VAL A 175 26.38 -3.12 -1.62
CA VAL A 175 27.05 -1.86 -1.32
C VAL A 175 26.40 -0.74 -2.13
N THR A 176 26.07 0.38 -1.51
CA THR A 176 25.61 1.59 -2.19
C THR A 176 26.36 2.80 -1.66
N LEU A 177 26.55 3.78 -2.54
CA LEU A 177 27.30 4.99 -2.27
C LEU A 177 26.35 6.16 -2.52
N ARG A 178 26.18 7.04 -1.52
CA ARG A 178 25.36 8.24 -1.65
C ARG A 178 26.24 9.47 -1.60
N SER A 179 26.11 10.35 -2.59
CA SER A 179 26.85 11.62 -2.64
C SER A 179 26.24 12.68 -1.71
N SER A 180 26.96 13.79 -1.50
CA SER A 180 26.48 14.97 -0.76
C SER A 180 25.18 15.55 -1.33
N ASP A 181 24.98 15.44 -2.64
CA ASP A 181 23.77 15.90 -3.33
C ASP A 181 22.59 14.95 -3.12
N GLY A 182 22.83 13.78 -2.54
CA GLY A 182 21.83 12.77 -2.23
C GLY A 182 21.62 11.70 -3.31
N ASN A 183 22.40 11.74 -4.39
CA ASN A 183 22.34 10.75 -5.48
C ASN A 183 22.96 9.42 -5.07
N PHE A 184 22.31 8.32 -5.45
CA PHE A 184 22.77 6.96 -5.17
C PHE A 184 23.50 6.34 -6.36
N ALA A 185 24.62 5.68 -6.06
CA ALA A 185 25.35 4.81 -6.96
C ALA A 185 25.32 3.37 -6.42
N TYR A 186 25.06 2.40 -7.29
CA TYR A 186 24.96 0.98 -6.97
C TYR A 186 26.02 0.17 -7.73
N PRO A 187 27.26 0.07 -7.21
CA PRO A 187 28.32 -0.66 -7.89
C PRO A 187 27.98 -2.15 -8.04
N LYS A 188 28.07 -2.67 -9.26
CA LYS A 188 27.85 -4.11 -9.53
C LYS A 188 28.86 -5.00 -8.81
N THR A 189 30.09 -4.52 -8.62
CA THR A 189 31.15 -5.22 -7.89
C THR A 189 30.90 -5.30 -6.38
N GLY A 190 29.98 -4.49 -5.84
CA GLY A 190 29.52 -4.55 -4.46
C GLY A 190 28.21 -5.32 -4.28
N LEU A 191 27.77 -6.09 -5.28
CA LEU A 191 26.55 -6.89 -5.24
C LEU A 191 26.88 -8.37 -4.98
N LYS A 192 26.12 -9.00 -4.09
CA LYS A 192 26.05 -10.45 -3.97
C LYS A 192 24.60 -10.91 -3.95
N SER A 193 24.22 -11.78 -4.89
CA SER A 193 22.92 -12.46 -4.84
C SER A 193 22.88 -13.40 -3.62
N LEU A 194 21.87 -13.24 -2.79
CA LEU A 194 21.64 -13.98 -1.56
C LEU A 194 20.12 -14.20 -1.39
N PRO A 195 19.63 -15.44 -1.31
CA PRO A 195 18.23 -15.68 -0.98
C PRO A 195 17.98 -15.21 0.45
N LEU A 196 17.09 -14.23 0.60
CA LEU A 196 16.72 -13.64 1.88
C LEU A 196 15.22 -13.83 2.07
N GLU A 197 14.79 -13.94 3.33
CA GLU A 197 13.41 -14.22 3.72
C GLU A 197 12.90 -13.12 4.65
N LEU A 198 11.59 -12.85 4.59
CA LEU A 198 10.93 -11.99 5.58
C LEU A 198 10.86 -12.71 6.93
N ASN A 199 10.86 -11.93 8.01
CA ASN A 199 10.70 -12.41 9.39
C ASN A 199 11.78 -13.43 9.81
N ARG A 200 12.99 -13.26 9.28
CA ARG A 200 14.19 -14.00 9.68
C ARG A 200 15.23 -13.00 10.16
N GLU A 201 15.80 -13.27 11.32
CA GLU A 201 16.94 -12.51 11.85
C GLU A 201 18.21 -12.78 11.02
N TYR A 202 18.91 -11.70 10.68
CA TYR A 202 20.20 -11.70 10.00
C TYR A 202 21.22 -10.89 10.77
N ILE A 203 22.47 -11.37 10.80
CA ILE A 203 23.61 -10.59 11.29
C ILE A 203 24.33 -9.99 10.09
N LEU A 204 24.22 -8.66 9.93
CA LEU A 204 24.96 -7.90 8.93
C LEU A 204 26.23 -7.32 9.56
N GLU A 205 27.38 -7.75 9.05
CA GLU A 205 28.69 -7.29 9.51
C GLU A 205 29.42 -6.50 8.42
N VAL A 206 30.00 -5.38 8.81
CA VAL A 206 30.77 -4.46 7.98
C VAL A 206 32.15 -4.27 8.62
N ALA A 207 33.21 -4.61 7.89
CA ALA A 207 34.59 -4.44 8.33
C ALA A 207 35.37 -3.64 7.28
N VAL A 208 35.95 -2.52 7.67
CA VAL A 208 36.63 -1.58 6.78
C VAL A 208 38.01 -1.22 7.31
N ARG A 209 39.04 -1.39 6.47
CA ARG A 209 40.39 -0.84 6.69
C ARG A 209 40.80 -0.04 5.48
N ASP A 210 41.18 1.20 5.69
CA ASP A 210 41.47 2.16 4.62
C ASP A 210 40.28 2.27 3.63
N ARG A 211 40.39 1.58 2.49
CA ARG A 211 39.38 1.50 1.42
C ARG A 211 38.78 0.12 1.27
N LEU A 212 39.35 -0.90 1.91
CA LEU A 212 38.92 -2.28 1.75
C LEU A 212 37.74 -2.55 2.67
N LEU A 213 36.57 -2.81 2.08
CA LEU A 213 35.34 -3.19 2.75
C LEU A 213 35.11 -4.69 2.59
N ASN A 214 34.91 -5.41 3.70
CA ASN A 214 34.30 -6.73 3.73
C ASN A 214 32.91 -6.66 4.36
N VAL A 215 31.97 -7.38 3.76
CA VAL A 215 30.60 -7.53 4.24
C VAL A 215 30.32 -9.00 4.47
N SER A 216 29.94 -9.35 5.69
CA SER A 216 29.49 -10.70 6.02
C SER A 216 28.01 -10.69 6.37
N VAL A 217 27.31 -11.77 6.02
CA VAL A 217 25.92 -12.02 6.42
C VAL A 217 25.90 -13.38 7.11
N ASP A 218 25.43 -13.43 8.35
CA ASP A 218 25.47 -14.62 9.22
C ASP A 218 26.88 -15.25 9.28
N ASP A 219 27.88 -14.41 9.56
CA ASP A 219 29.31 -14.75 9.66
C ASP A 219 29.95 -15.33 8.38
N LYS A 220 29.23 -15.27 7.26
CA LYS A 220 29.73 -15.68 5.94
C LYS A 220 30.06 -14.47 5.10
N LEU A 221 31.32 -14.37 4.68
CA LEU A 221 31.77 -13.28 3.83
C LEU A 221 31.01 -13.29 2.48
N ALA A 222 30.26 -12.21 2.23
CA ALA A 222 29.38 -12.05 1.08
C ALA A 222 29.97 -11.12 0.01
N VAL A 223 30.57 -9.99 0.44
CA VAL A 223 31.13 -8.97 -0.46
C VAL A 223 32.51 -8.54 0.03
N ALA A 224 33.42 -8.31 -0.92
CA ALA A 224 34.69 -7.62 -0.73
C ALA A 224 34.75 -6.51 -1.78
N PHE A 225 34.90 -5.27 -1.34
CA PHE A 225 34.74 -4.10 -2.19
C PHE A 225 35.78 -3.03 -1.85
N ASN A 226 36.29 -2.34 -2.86
CA ASN A 226 37.17 -1.19 -2.67
C ASN A 226 36.33 0.09 -2.70
N LEU A 227 36.17 0.74 -1.56
CA LEU A 227 35.51 2.04 -1.42
C LEU A 227 36.25 3.13 -2.22
N PRO A 228 35.57 4.22 -2.58
CA PRO A 228 36.19 5.39 -3.21
C PRO A 228 37.38 5.94 -2.40
N ALA A 229 38.28 6.66 -3.07
CA ALA A 229 39.34 7.40 -2.38
C ALA A 229 38.75 8.61 -1.63
N GLY A 230 39.47 9.11 -0.62
CA GLY A 230 39.03 10.28 0.16
C GLY A 230 37.99 9.96 1.24
N ARG A 231 37.90 8.70 1.67
CA ARG A 231 37.04 8.26 2.78
C ARG A 231 37.41 8.97 4.09
N GLN A 232 36.40 9.47 4.80
CA GLN A 232 36.54 10.11 6.10
C GLN A 232 35.58 9.48 7.11
N ALA A 233 36.06 9.28 8.34
CA ALA A 233 35.24 8.90 9.48
C ALA A 233 34.09 9.88 9.68
N GLY A 234 32.89 9.36 9.93
CA GLY A 234 31.68 10.17 10.10
C GLY A 234 30.61 9.45 10.89
N LYS A 235 29.34 9.79 10.64
CA LYS A 235 28.21 9.15 11.35
C LYS A 235 27.99 7.73 10.88
N LEU A 236 27.67 6.85 11.83
CA LEU A 236 27.06 5.57 11.57
C LEU A 236 25.53 5.76 11.44
N SER A 237 24.87 4.94 10.64
CA SER A 237 23.41 4.95 10.56
C SER A 237 22.82 3.55 10.40
N ILE A 238 21.64 3.35 10.98
CA ILE A 238 20.75 2.24 10.68
C ILE A 238 19.64 2.81 9.82
N TRP A 239 19.26 2.11 8.74
CA TRP A 239 18.28 2.65 7.82
C TRP A 239 17.40 1.60 7.15
N THR A 240 16.22 2.03 6.73
CA THR A 240 15.28 1.26 5.90
C THR A 240 14.90 2.04 4.64
N PHE A 241 14.61 1.31 3.55
CA PHE A 241 14.03 1.87 2.33
C PHE A 241 12.99 0.91 1.76
N SER A 242 11.74 1.38 1.66
CA SER A 242 10.62 0.53 1.26
C SER A 242 10.52 -0.75 2.10
N ALA A 243 10.72 -0.61 3.42
CA ALA A 243 10.78 -1.73 4.34
C ALA A 243 10.29 -1.36 5.74
N THR A 244 9.59 -2.31 6.37
CA THR A 244 9.48 -2.37 7.83
C THR A 244 10.52 -3.35 8.34
N ALA A 245 11.14 -3.06 9.48
CA ALA A 245 12.19 -3.89 10.05
C ALA A 245 12.28 -3.74 11.58
N SER A 246 12.76 -4.78 12.24
CA SER A 246 13.21 -4.72 13.63
C SER A 246 14.72 -4.92 13.74
N PHE A 247 15.30 -4.39 14.81
CA PHE A 247 16.73 -4.37 15.08
C PHE A 247 16.95 -4.75 16.55
N ASN A 248 17.81 -5.75 16.76
CA ASN A 248 18.01 -6.35 18.09
C ASN A 248 19.27 -5.86 18.77
N ARG A 249 20.33 -5.57 18.00
CA ARG A 249 21.62 -5.13 18.56
C ARG A 249 22.47 -4.50 17.49
N ILE A 250 23.22 -3.47 17.87
CA ILE A 250 24.36 -3.00 17.09
C ILE A 250 25.60 -2.87 17.97
N GLU A 251 26.74 -3.26 17.41
CA GLU A 251 28.06 -2.97 17.97
C GLU A 251 28.91 -2.37 16.88
N ALA A 252 29.54 -1.22 17.14
CA ALA A 252 30.46 -0.57 16.22
C ALA A 252 31.68 -0.01 16.95
N GLY A 253 32.86 -0.22 16.38
CA GLY A 253 34.13 0.13 17.00
C GLY A 253 35.29 0.17 16.02
N ALA A 254 36.49 0.36 16.56
CA ALA A 254 37.71 0.30 15.76
C ALA A 254 37.94 -1.15 15.30
N LEU A 255 38.26 -1.32 14.02
CA LEU A 255 38.62 -2.63 13.47
C LEU A 255 39.88 -3.16 14.20
N PRO A 256 39.85 -4.36 14.80
CA PRO A 256 41.00 -4.89 15.52
C PRO A 256 42.25 -4.94 14.61
N PRO A 257 43.45 -4.56 15.09
CA PRO A 257 44.66 -4.57 14.27
C PRO A 257 44.94 -5.91 13.58
N GLY A 258 44.64 -7.02 14.26
CA GLY A 258 44.78 -8.39 13.72
C GLY A 258 43.65 -8.88 12.81
N PHE A 259 42.60 -8.09 12.59
CA PHE A 259 41.48 -8.49 11.72
C PHE A 259 41.95 -8.58 10.27
N LYS A 260 41.79 -9.76 9.67
CA LYS A 260 42.22 -10.04 8.29
C LYS A 260 41.07 -9.77 7.32
N LEU A 261 41.21 -8.71 6.53
CA LEU A 261 40.31 -8.42 5.42
C LEU A 261 40.72 -9.18 4.16
N ILE A 262 39.73 -9.55 3.36
CA ILE A 262 39.90 -10.26 2.09
C ILE A 262 39.67 -9.25 0.95
N SER A 263 40.67 -9.10 0.08
CA SER A 263 40.57 -8.21 -1.09
C SER A 263 39.51 -8.72 -2.09
N PRO A 264 38.94 -7.85 -2.94
CA PRO A 264 38.01 -8.29 -3.98
C PRO A 264 38.58 -9.38 -4.90
N ALA A 265 39.88 -9.31 -5.19
CA ALA A 265 40.60 -10.32 -5.97
C ALA A 265 40.64 -11.69 -5.28
N ASN A 266 40.79 -11.71 -3.95
CA ASN A 266 40.89 -12.93 -3.15
C ASN A 266 39.51 -13.47 -2.71
N LEU A 267 38.45 -12.66 -2.69
CA LEU A 267 37.10 -13.18 -2.46
C LEU A 267 36.64 -14.06 -3.64
N SER A 268 37.10 -13.73 -4.84
CA SER A 268 36.86 -14.53 -6.04
C SER A 268 37.61 -15.88 -6.06
N SER A 269 38.51 -16.16 -5.08
CA SER A 269 39.22 -17.44 -4.98
C SER A 269 38.49 -18.48 -4.12
N SER A 270 37.30 -18.15 -3.60
CA SER A 270 36.29 -19.18 -3.33
C SER A 270 35.97 -19.84 -4.67
N LYS A 271 36.40 -21.09 -4.86
CA LYS A 271 36.17 -21.89 -6.07
C LYS A 271 34.67 -22.10 -6.31
N ALA A 272 33.93 -21.07 -6.70
CA ALA A 272 32.82 -21.27 -7.61
C ALA A 272 33.47 -21.78 -8.89
N ARG A 273 33.20 -23.06 -9.21
CA ARG A 273 33.60 -23.63 -10.49
C ARG A 273 33.17 -22.65 -11.60
N PRO A 274 34.04 -22.30 -12.57
CA PRO A 274 33.65 -21.47 -13.69
C PRO A 274 32.34 -21.99 -14.29
N ALA A 275 31.39 -21.10 -14.53
CA ALA A 275 30.11 -21.46 -15.12
C ALA A 275 30.38 -22.27 -16.39
N THR A 276 29.92 -23.51 -16.39
CA THR A 276 30.07 -24.42 -17.51
C THR A 276 29.10 -24.03 -18.62
N LYS A 277 29.34 -24.52 -19.84
CA LYS A 277 28.36 -24.39 -20.91
C LYS A 277 26.97 -24.90 -20.47
N ALA A 278 26.92 -26.00 -19.72
CA ALA A 278 25.67 -26.57 -19.19
C ALA A 278 24.98 -25.65 -18.16
N ASP A 279 25.73 -24.90 -17.35
CA ASP A 279 25.16 -23.93 -16.41
C ASP A 279 24.52 -22.75 -17.16
N LEU A 280 25.17 -22.29 -18.24
CA LEU A 280 24.65 -21.23 -19.10
C LEU A 280 23.43 -21.69 -19.92
N GLU A 281 23.45 -22.91 -20.45
CA GLU A 281 22.29 -23.54 -21.10
C GLU A 281 21.10 -23.67 -20.14
N THR A 282 21.35 -24.06 -18.89
CA THR A 282 20.31 -24.11 -17.85
C THR A 282 19.79 -22.72 -17.49
N ALA A 283 20.65 -21.70 -17.46
CA ALA A 283 20.24 -20.31 -17.24
C ALA A 283 19.34 -19.78 -18.38
N VAL A 284 19.63 -20.17 -19.63
CA VAL A 284 18.76 -19.88 -20.78
C VAL A 284 17.41 -20.59 -20.60
N ALA A 285 17.40 -21.90 -20.33
CA ALA A 285 16.16 -22.65 -20.13
C ALA A 285 15.28 -22.07 -19.00
N LEU A 286 15.90 -21.64 -17.89
CA LEU A 286 15.19 -20.97 -16.79
C LEU A 286 14.58 -19.62 -17.24
N ALA A 287 15.32 -18.84 -18.04
CA ALA A 287 14.82 -17.57 -18.56
C ALA A 287 13.69 -17.76 -19.59
N GLU A 288 13.74 -18.81 -20.41
CA GLU A 288 12.68 -19.16 -21.37
C GLU A 288 11.38 -19.53 -20.66
N GLU A 289 11.43 -20.41 -19.65
CA GLU A 289 10.24 -20.79 -18.89
C GLU A 289 9.71 -19.61 -18.04
N LYS A 290 10.57 -18.72 -17.53
CA LYS A 290 10.12 -17.49 -16.84
C LYS A 290 9.38 -16.54 -17.78
N LEU A 291 9.85 -16.39 -19.02
CA LEU A 291 9.14 -15.63 -20.04
C LEU A 291 7.81 -16.29 -20.43
N ALA A 292 7.80 -17.62 -20.58
CA ALA A 292 6.56 -18.37 -20.84
C ALA A 292 5.55 -18.18 -19.70
N ALA A 293 6.00 -18.19 -18.44
CA ALA A 293 5.15 -17.96 -17.27
C ALA A 293 4.54 -16.56 -17.30
N ALA A 294 5.34 -15.53 -17.58
CA ALA A 294 4.88 -14.14 -17.67
C ALA A 294 3.83 -13.96 -18.79
N ARG A 295 4.05 -14.59 -19.95
CA ARG A 295 3.10 -14.54 -21.08
C ARG A 295 1.80 -15.27 -20.77
N LEU A 296 1.87 -16.48 -20.19
CA LEU A 296 0.67 -17.21 -19.79
C LEU A 296 -0.10 -16.49 -18.68
N ARG A 297 0.59 -15.86 -17.73
CA ARG A 297 -0.04 -15.04 -16.70
C ARG A 297 -0.92 -13.95 -17.32
N LEU A 298 -0.41 -13.24 -18.34
CA LEU A 298 -1.19 -12.23 -19.07
C LEU A 298 -2.45 -12.84 -19.70
N VAL A 299 -2.30 -13.95 -20.43
CA VAL A 299 -3.44 -14.65 -21.05
C VAL A 299 -4.45 -15.13 -20.01
N THR A 300 -4.00 -15.63 -18.86
CA THR A 300 -4.84 -16.06 -17.75
C THR A 300 -5.67 -14.89 -17.18
N VAL A 301 -5.05 -13.74 -16.92
CA VAL A 301 -5.78 -12.58 -16.36
C VAL A 301 -6.72 -11.95 -17.39
N GLU A 302 -6.37 -11.95 -18.68
CA GLU A 302 -7.27 -11.54 -19.76
C GLU A 302 -8.49 -12.46 -19.87
N ALA A 303 -8.30 -13.78 -19.73
CA ALA A 303 -9.39 -14.74 -19.69
C ALA A 303 -10.28 -14.53 -18.44
N GLN A 304 -9.69 -14.23 -17.27
CA GLN A 304 -10.43 -13.92 -16.05
C GLN A 304 -11.31 -12.69 -16.21
N ARG A 305 -10.76 -11.63 -16.82
CA ARG A 305 -11.48 -10.39 -17.12
C ARG A 305 -12.64 -10.64 -18.07
N LYS A 306 -12.43 -11.39 -19.16
CA LYS A 306 -13.49 -11.80 -20.09
C LYS A 306 -14.58 -12.64 -19.40
N SER A 307 -14.17 -13.58 -18.55
CA SER A 307 -15.12 -14.43 -17.81
C SER A 307 -15.93 -13.65 -16.78
N LEU A 308 -15.30 -12.72 -16.07
CA LEU A 308 -16.01 -11.83 -15.16
C LEU A 308 -17.03 -10.98 -15.91
N ALA A 309 -16.66 -10.38 -17.04
CA ALA A 309 -17.57 -9.61 -17.88
C ALA A 309 -18.75 -10.45 -18.40
N ALA A 310 -18.47 -11.66 -18.92
CA ALA A 310 -19.52 -12.56 -19.42
C ALA A 310 -20.51 -12.96 -18.32
N ARG A 311 -20.02 -13.24 -17.09
CA ARG A 311 -20.88 -13.50 -15.92
C ARG A 311 -21.73 -12.30 -15.56
N TYR A 312 -21.16 -11.09 -15.55
CA TYR A 312 -21.93 -9.86 -15.30
C TYR A 312 -23.06 -9.70 -16.31
N THR A 313 -22.78 -9.87 -17.60
CA THR A 313 -23.81 -9.79 -18.66
C THR A 313 -24.89 -10.85 -18.48
N ALA A 314 -24.50 -12.10 -18.18
CA ALA A 314 -25.43 -13.21 -17.97
C ALA A 314 -26.34 -12.97 -16.77
N GLU A 315 -25.80 -12.56 -15.64
CA GLU A 315 -26.59 -12.28 -14.44
C GLU A 315 -27.46 -11.04 -14.60
N ARG A 316 -26.92 -9.94 -15.13
CA ARG A 316 -27.72 -8.73 -15.35
C ARG A 316 -28.90 -8.98 -16.27
N THR A 317 -28.72 -9.80 -17.30
CA THR A 317 -29.83 -10.25 -18.16
C THR A 317 -30.81 -11.15 -17.40
N LYS A 318 -30.31 -12.13 -16.63
CA LYS A 318 -31.13 -13.04 -15.80
C LYS A 318 -32.02 -12.29 -14.80
N TYR A 319 -31.55 -11.17 -14.25
CA TYR A 319 -32.29 -10.36 -13.29
C TYR A 319 -33.04 -9.17 -13.93
N GLY A 320 -33.08 -9.08 -15.26
CA GLY A 320 -33.88 -8.10 -16.00
C GLY A 320 -33.31 -6.68 -16.02
N PHE A 321 -32.01 -6.52 -15.76
CA PHE A 321 -31.34 -5.22 -15.88
C PHE A 321 -30.96 -4.88 -17.33
N ASP A 322 -30.57 -5.89 -18.09
CA ASP A 322 -30.13 -5.76 -19.49
C ASP A 322 -30.96 -6.69 -20.39
N PRO A 323 -31.19 -6.32 -21.66
CA PRO A 323 -31.87 -7.20 -22.62
C PRO A 323 -30.94 -8.33 -23.09
N GLY A 324 -31.50 -9.49 -23.44
CA GLY A 324 -30.76 -10.60 -24.05
C GLY A 324 -31.33 -11.98 -23.75
N ASP A 325 -30.75 -13.00 -24.40
CA ASP A 325 -31.07 -14.40 -24.10
C ASP A 325 -30.24 -14.88 -22.89
N ALA A 326 -30.89 -14.95 -21.74
CA ALA A 326 -30.26 -15.36 -20.48
C ALA A 326 -29.64 -16.78 -20.54
N LYS A 327 -30.22 -17.71 -21.32
CA LYS A 327 -29.68 -19.08 -21.43
C LYS A 327 -28.39 -19.09 -22.23
N LYS A 328 -28.39 -18.40 -23.38
CA LYS A 328 -27.20 -18.27 -24.24
C LYS A 328 -26.06 -17.56 -23.51
N LEU A 329 -26.37 -16.48 -22.78
CA LEU A 329 -25.38 -15.74 -22.00
C LEU A 329 -24.85 -16.54 -20.81
N ALA A 330 -25.70 -17.34 -20.15
CA ALA A 330 -25.27 -18.25 -19.09
C ALA A 330 -24.29 -19.32 -19.61
N LEU A 331 -24.56 -19.88 -20.79
CA LEU A 331 -23.64 -20.82 -21.44
C LEU A 331 -22.30 -20.16 -21.80
N ALA A 332 -22.33 -18.94 -22.35
CA ALA A 332 -21.11 -18.18 -22.65
C ALA A 332 -20.29 -17.86 -21.38
N ALA A 333 -20.96 -17.47 -20.30
CA ALA A 333 -20.35 -17.24 -19.00
C ALA A 333 -19.70 -18.52 -18.45
N SER A 334 -20.39 -19.66 -18.50
CA SER A 334 -19.85 -20.95 -18.08
C SER A 334 -18.64 -21.38 -18.91
N ARG A 335 -18.71 -21.30 -20.25
CA ARG A 335 -17.58 -21.59 -21.16
C ARG A 335 -16.36 -20.71 -20.87
N SER A 336 -16.59 -19.42 -20.64
CA SER A 336 -15.51 -18.50 -20.30
C SER A 336 -14.83 -18.82 -18.96
N GLU A 337 -15.58 -19.30 -17.97
CA GLU A 337 -15.02 -19.73 -16.67
C GLU A 337 -14.22 -21.03 -16.80
N ARG A 338 -14.68 -21.98 -17.62
CA ARG A 338 -13.89 -23.18 -17.96
C ARG A 338 -12.61 -22.83 -18.70
N LEU A 339 -12.65 -21.86 -19.62
CA LEU A 339 -11.44 -21.36 -20.28
C LEU A 339 -10.43 -20.79 -19.28
N VAL A 340 -10.89 -20.07 -18.25
CA VAL A 340 -10.01 -19.59 -17.17
C VAL A 340 -9.34 -20.76 -16.45
N ALA A 341 -10.06 -21.85 -16.18
CA ALA A 341 -9.48 -23.04 -15.55
C ALA A 341 -8.39 -23.67 -16.43
N VAL A 342 -8.62 -23.77 -17.74
CA VAL A 342 -7.60 -24.22 -18.71
C VAL A 342 -6.37 -23.32 -18.68
N ARG A 343 -6.52 -21.99 -18.77
CA ARG A 343 -5.38 -21.05 -18.76
C ARG A 343 -4.58 -21.11 -17.46
N LYS A 344 -5.25 -21.23 -16.31
CA LYS A 344 -4.57 -21.43 -15.02
C LYS A 344 -3.75 -22.71 -14.98
N LEU A 345 -4.25 -23.80 -15.56
CA LEU A 345 -3.51 -25.07 -15.62
C LEU A 345 -2.32 -24.99 -16.59
N GLU A 346 -2.47 -24.33 -17.74
CA GLU A 346 -1.35 -24.06 -18.66
C GLU A 346 -0.24 -23.25 -17.96
N GLU A 347 -0.61 -22.19 -17.24
CA GLU A 347 0.31 -21.39 -16.42
C GLU A 347 1.01 -22.25 -15.35
N GLN A 348 0.25 -23.10 -14.65
CA GLN A 348 0.79 -23.98 -13.63
C GLN A 348 1.80 -25.00 -14.18
N LEU A 349 1.58 -25.54 -15.39
CA LEU A 349 2.54 -26.45 -16.02
C LEU A 349 3.90 -25.80 -16.26
N VAL A 350 3.94 -24.52 -16.64
CA VAL A 350 5.20 -23.78 -16.78
C VAL A 350 5.86 -23.58 -15.42
N LEU A 351 5.09 -23.23 -14.39
CA LEU A 351 5.62 -23.07 -13.03
C LEU A 351 6.20 -24.38 -12.48
N ASP A 352 5.54 -25.51 -12.75
CA ASP A 352 6.05 -26.83 -12.37
C ASP A 352 7.36 -27.16 -13.11
N ARG A 353 7.48 -26.81 -14.41
CA ARG A 353 8.74 -26.96 -15.17
C ARG A 353 9.86 -26.08 -14.62
N LEU A 354 9.56 -24.85 -14.18
CA LEU A 354 10.52 -23.99 -13.50
C LEU A 354 11.05 -24.63 -12.22
N GLN A 355 10.16 -25.19 -11.39
CA GLN A 355 10.55 -25.88 -10.16
C GLN A 355 11.45 -27.09 -10.44
N ILE A 356 11.19 -27.84 -11.52
CA ILE A 356 12.03 -28.95 -11.95
C ILE A 356 13.44 -28.45 -12.34
N ILE A 357 13.55 -27.37 -13.12
CA ILE A 357 14.84 -26.80 -13.52
C ILE A 357 15.63 -26.33 -12.28
N GLU A 358 14.98 -25.61 -11.37
CA GLU A 358 15.60 -25.12 -10.13
C GLU A 358 16.01 -26.26 -9.19
N ALA A 359 15.19 -27.30 -9.05
CA ALA A 359 15.51 -28.48 -8.26
C ALA A 359 16.71 -29.25 -8.83
N LYS A 360 16.80 -29.40 -10.17
CA LYS A 360 17.94 -30.00 -10.85
C LYS A 360 19.23 -29.21 -10.60
N GLN A 361 19.18 -27.88 -10.66
CA GLN A 361 20.33 -27.03 -10.32
C GLN A 361 20.80 -27.25 -8.87
N LYS A 362 19.87 -27.26 -7.91
CA LYS A 362 20.18 -27.51 -6.50
C LYS A 362 20.77 -28.91 -6.28
N GLN A 363 20.26 -29.91 -7.01
CA GLN A 363 20.77 -31.28 -6.95
C GLN A 363 22.21 -31.37 -7.47
N SER A 364 22.53 -30.70 -8.59
CA SER A 364 23.90 -30.60 -9.11
C SER A 364 24.85 -29.85 -8.17
N SER A 365 24.33 -28.99 -7.29
CA SER A 365 25.11 -28.28 -6.27
C SER A 365 25.33 -29.03 -4.95
N GLY A 366 24.78 -30.25 -4.80
CA GLY A 366 24.95 -31.09 -3.60
C GLY A 366 23.95 -30.82 -2.47
N ASP A 367 22.82 -30.17 -2.75
CA ASP A 367 21.77 -29.93 -1.75
C ASP A 367 21.03 -31.24 -1.41
N ALA A 368 21.08 -31.63 -0.13
CA ALA A 368 20.48 -32.87 0.39
C ALA A 368 18.95 -32.95 0.22
N LYS A 369 18.24 -31.82 0.09
CA LYS A 369 16.78 -31.77 -0.10
C LYS A 369 16.35 -31.69 -1.56
N ALA A 370 17.29 -31.48 -2.50
CA ALA A 370 16.96 -31.26 -3.90
C ALA A 370 16.32 -32.48 -4.59
N GLY A 371 16.69 -33.70 -4.22
CA GLY A 371 16.07 -34.92 -4.78
C GLY A 371 14.60 -35.07 -4.41
N GLN A 372 14.22 -34.68 -3.19
CA GLN A 372 12.82 -34.67 -2.75
C GLN A 372 12.03 -33.56 -3.47
N ALA A 373 12.63 -32.38 -3.62
CA ALA A 373 12.00 -31.28 -4.35
C ALA A 373 11.75 -31.62 -5.83
N LEU A 374 12.71 -32.29 -6.49
CA LEU A 374 12.58 -32.71 -7.89
C LEU A 374 11.43 -33.72 -8.07
N THR A 375 11.40 -34.76 -7.25
CA THR A 375 10.34 -35.79 -7.31
C THR A 375 8.95 -35.22 -7.02
N ALA A 376 8.84 -34.27 -6.09
CA ALA A 376 7.59 -33.55 -5.85
C ALA A 376 7.15 -32.70 -7.05
N ALA A 377 8.08 -31.95 -7.66
CA ALA A 377 7.80 -31.12 -8.82
C ALA A 377 7.38 -31.95 -10.06
N GLU A 378 8.03 -33.08 -10.31
CA GLU A 378 7.66 -34.02 -11.40
C GLU A 378 6.27 -34.63 -11.19
N LYS A 379 5.93 -34.99 -9.94
CA LYS A 379 4.59 -35.48 -9.59
C LYS A 379 3.51 -34.41 -9.82
N ASN A 380 3.79 -33.16 -9.44
CA ASN A 380 2.89 -32.04 -9.67
C ASN A 380 2.67 -31.79 -11.17
N LEU A 381 3.74 -31.78 -11.97
CA LEU A 381 3.66 -31.61 -13.42
C LEU A 381 2.77 -32.67 -14.06
N SER A 382 2.94 -33.95 -13.69
CA SER A 382 2.12 -35.06 -14.19
C SER A 382 0.64 -34.90 -13.80
N LYS A 383 0.37 -34.53 -12.54
CA LYS A 383 -0.98 -34.27 -12.03
C LYS A 383 -1.67 -33.13 -12.78
N HIS A 384 -1.03 -31.97 -12.88
CA HIS A 384 -1.60 -30.80 -13.56
C HIS A 384 -1.75 -31.05 -15.07
N LYS A 385 -0.89 -31.88 -15.68
CA LYS A 385 -1.03 -32.25 -17.10
C LYS A 385 -2.29 -33.07 -17.35
N LYS A 386 -2.59 -34.03 -16.48
CA LYS A 386 -3.86 -34.78 -16.53
C LYS A 386 -5.05 -33.84 -16.34
N GLN A 387 -5.00 -32.97 -15.34
CA GLN A 387 -6.07 -31.99 -15.09
C GLN A 387 -6.28 -31.02 -16.26
N LEU A 388 -5.22 -30.63 -16.97
CA LEU A 388 -5.32 -29.80 -18.16
C LEU A 388 -6.06 -30.53 -19.29
N MET A 389 -5.72 -31.81 -19.54
CA MET A 389 -6.40 -32.61 -20.56
C MET A 389 -7.90 -32.77 -20.24
N ASP A 390 -8.24 -33.06 -18.98
CA ASP A 390 -9.63 -33.16 -18.52
C ASP A 390 -10.37 -31.82 -18.68
N ALA A 391 -9.72 -30.70 -18.31
CA ALA A 391 -10.30 -29.36 -18.44
C ALA A 391 -10.49 -28.93 -19.91
N GLN A 392 -9.57 -29.30 -20.80
CA GLN A 392 -9.66 -29.04 -22.24
C GLN A 392 -10.80 -29.84 -22.87
N ALA A 393 -10.96 -31.12 -22.50
CA ALA A 393 -12.08 -31.94 -22.96
C ALA A 393 -13.45 -31.38 -22.52
N GLY A 394 -13.52 -30.78 -21.32
CA GLY A 394 -14.74 -30.15 -20.79
C GLY A 394 -15.05 -28.74 -21.31
N LEU A 395 -14.19 -28.12 -22.13
CA LEU A 395 -14.31 -26.71 -22.51
C LEU A 395 -15.61 -26.41 -23.26
N GLU A 396 -15.94 -27.22 -24.26
CA GLU A 396 -17.11 -27.07 -25.14
C GLU A 396 -18.42 -27.66 -24.58
N GLY A 397 -18.45 -28.07 -23.31
CA GLY A 397 -19.66 -28.64 -22.70
C GLY A 397 -20.88 -27.71 -22.71
N ASP A 398 -22.07 -28.29 -22.61
CA ASP A 398 -23.35 -27.57 -22.67
C ASP A 398 -23.87 -27.09 -21.30
N SER A 399 -23.12 -27.32 -20.22
CA SER A 399 -23.48 -26.78 -18.90
C SER A 399 -23.45 -25.25 -18.91
N ALA A 400 -24.55 -24.66 -18.44
CA ALA A 400 -24.72 -23.23 -18.24
C ALA A 400 -24.48 -22.78 -16.78
N GLU A 401 -23.93 -23.67 -15.94
CA GLU A 401 -23.59 -23.35 -14.56
C GLU A 401 -22.28 -22.57 -14.47
N TYR A 402 -22.28 -21.49 -13.69
CA TYR A 402 -21.10 -20.66 -13.43
C TYR A 402 -21.18 -20.10 -12.01
N LYS A 403 -20.04 -19.69 -11.47
CA LYS A 403 -19.97 -19.09 -10.14
C LYS A 403 -20.69 -17.74 -10.09
N SER A 404 -21.63 -17.61 -9.14
CA SER A 404 -22.40 -16.37 -8.97
C SER A 404 -21.54 -15.18 -8.56
N ILE A 405 -21.95 -13.98 -8.97
CA ILE A 405 -21.21 -12.75 -8.68
C ILE A 405 -21.59 -12.27 -7.28
N GLY A 406 -20.83 -12.65 -6.26
CA GLY A 406 -21.09 -12.20 -4.88
C GLY A 406 -22.35 -12.83 -4.26
N SER A 407 -22.79 -12.25 -3.13
CA SER A 407 -23.89 -12.76 -2.33
C SER A 407 -25.24 -12.19 -2.74
N THR A 408 -26.28 -13.01 -2.60
CA THR A 408 -27.68 -12.57 -2.68
C THR A 408 -28.29 -12.47 -1.27
N HIS A 409 -29.27 -11.59 -1.12
CA HIS A 409 -30.00 -11.35 0.12
C HIS A 409 -31.49 -11.70 -0.07
N PRO A 410 -32.31 -11.68 1.01
CA PRO A 410 -33.75 -11.91 0.89
C PRO A 410 -34.41 -10.96 -0.11
N LYS A 411 -35.30 -11.50 -0.97
CA LYS A 411 -36.04 -10.72 -1.97
C LYS A 411 -37.19 -9.90 -1.37
N THR A 412 -37.41 -10.02 -0.07
CA THR A 412 -38.49 -9.33 0.66
C THR A 412 -37.94 -8.71 1.93
N SER A 413 -38.55 -7.61 2.34
CA SER A 413 -38.33 -6.96 3.63
C SER A 413 -39.62 -7.00 4.44
N THR A 414 -39.52 -7.06 5.76
CA THR A 414 -40.68 -7.01 6.68
C THR A 414 -41.48 -5.72 6.59
N GLY A 415 -40.96 -4.69 5.90
CA GLY A 415 -41.63 -3.39 5.74
C GLY A 415 -41.64 -2.51 6.98
N ARG A 416 -41.13 -2.98 8.13
CA ARG A 416 -41.10 -2.22 9.39
C ARG A 416 -40.39 -0.88 9.26
N ARG A 417 -39.27 -0.83 8.54
CA ARG A 417 -38.52 0.42 8.29
C ARG A 417 -39.31 1.41 7.42
N LEU A 418 -40.01 0.91 6.40
CA LEU A 418 -40.86 1.74 5.55
C LEU A 418 -42.05 2.29 6.33
N ALA A 419 -42.68 1.46 7.18
CA ALA A 419 -43.76 1.89 8.05
C ALA A 419 -43.30 2.97 9.04
N LEU A 420 -42.14 2.79 9.67
CA LEU A 420 -41.54 3.80 10.54
C LEU A 420 -41.26 5.10 9.78
N ALA A 421 -40.64 5.02 8.60
CA ALA A 421 -40.34 6.20 7.78
C ALA A 421 -41.62 6.98 7.42
N ARG A 422 -42.68 6.29 6.99
CA ARG A 422 -43.99 6.89 6.70
C ARG A 422 -44.62 7.54 7.93
N TRP A 423 -44.45 6.95 9.12
CA TRP A 423 -44.95 7.52 10.37
C TRP A 423 -44.15 8.77 10.78
N ILE A 424 -42.82 8.75 10.65
CA ILE A 424 -41.95 9.91 10.94
C ILE A 424 -42.32 11.09 10.03
N THR A 425 -42.52 10.86 8.73
CA THR A 425 -42.81 11.91 7.75
C THR A 425 -44.30 12.16 7.53
N SER A 426 -45.16 11.62 8.41
CA SER A 426 -46.60 11.76 8.30
C SER A 426 -47.03 13.21 8.55
N ARG A 427 -48.02 13.71 7.80
CA ARG A 427 -48.64 15.04 8.08
C ARG A 427 -49.29 15.09 9.46
N GLN A 428 -49.69 13.94 10.01
CA GLN A 428 -50.21 13.82 11.37
C GLN A 428 -49.13 13.83 12.45
N ASN A 429 -47.84 13.84 12.07
CA ASN A 429 -46.70 13.94 12.97
C ASN A 429 -45.90 15.22 12.68
N PRO A 430 -46.21 16.34 13.36
CA PRO A 430 -45.55 17.62 13.08
C PRO A 430 -44.11 17.69 13.60
N LEU A 431 -43.70 16.76 14.48
CA LEU A 431 -42.43 16.83 15.20
C LEU A 431 -41.23 16.80 14.26
N ALA A 432 -41.24 15.91 13.27
CA ALA A 432 -40.11 15.75 12.35
C ALA A 432 -39.85 17.03 11.54
N ALA A 433 -40.92 17.70 11.08
CA ALA A 433 -40.81 18.95 10.34
C ALA A 433 -40.33 20.10 11.24
N ARG A 434 -40.86 20.23 12.46
CA ARG A 434 -40.41 21.24 13.44
C ARG A 434 -38.94 21.09 13.78
N VAL A 435 -38.49 19.87 14.07
CA VAL A 435 -37.07 19.57 14.35
C VAL A 435 -36.19 19.93 13.15
N ALA A 436 -36.58 19.52 11.93
CA ALA A 436 -35.85 19.82 10.72
C ALA A 436 -35.75 21.33 10.45
N VAL A 437 -36.85 22.07 10.57
CA VAL A 437 -36.90 23.53 10.42
C VAL A 437 -36.01 24.21 11.45
N ASN A 438 -36.07 23.80 12.72
CA ASN A 438 -35.24 24.39 13.78
C ASN A 438 -33.74 24.21 13.49
N HIS A 439 -33.34 23.02 13.03
CA HIS A 439 -31.96 22.75 12.61
C HIS A 439 -31.52 23.54 11.37
N ILE A 440 -32.44 23.76 10.41
CA ILE A 440 -32.16 24.57 9.23
C ILE A 440 -32.06 26.05 9.60
N TRP A 441 -32.96 26.54 10.44
CA TRP A 441 -32.98 27.90 10.96
C TRP A 441 -31.69 28.21 11.72
N LEU A 442 -31.29 27.33 12.65
CA LEU A 442 -30.03 27.42 13.39
C LEU A 442 -28.83 27.64 12.47
N ARG A 443 -28.74 26.93 11.34
CA ARG A 443 -27.61 27.08 10.41
C ARG A 443 -27.60 28.41 9.65
N HIS A 444 -28.76 29.06 9.52
CA HIS A 444 -28.90 30.36 8.86
C HIS A 444 -28.70 31.51 9.83
N PHE A 445 -29.21 31.42 11.06
CA PHE A 445 -29.22 32.51 12.05
C PHE A 445 -28.24 32.32 13.21
N ASN A 446 -27.56 31.17 13.28
CA ASN A 446 -26.68 30.74 14.38
C ASN A 446 -27.35 30.67 15.76
N GLU A 447 -28.67 30.71 15.76
CA GLU A 447 -29.54 30.66 16.93
C GLU A 447 -30.81 29.90 16.52
N PRO A 448 -31.25 28.91 17.29
CA PRO A 448 -32.43 28.13 16.95
C PRO A 448 -33.71 28.84 17.40
N LEU A 449 -34.85 28.50 16.79
CA LEU A 449 -36.18 28.95 17.27
C LEU A 449 -36.55 28.26 18.59
N VAL A 450 -36.10 27.02 18.78
CA VAL A 450 -36.21 26.25 20.02
C VAL A 450 -34.82 25.96 20.54
N GLU A 451 -34.47 26.52 21.70
CA GLU A 451 -33.14 26.37 22.32
C GLU A 451 -32.73 24.90 22.50
N ARG A 452 -33.65 24.08 23.01
CA ARG A 452 -33.40 22.65 23.24
C ARG A 452 -33.55 21.84 21.96
N MET A 453 -32.50 21.80 21.15
CA MET A 453 -32.47 21.11 19.85
C MET A 453 -32.92 19.63 19.88
N PHE A 454 -32.73 18.95 21.01
CA PHE A 454 -33.04 17.53 21.17
C PHE A 454 -34.27 17.24 22.03
N ASP A 455 -34.94 18.29 22.53
CA ASP A 455 -36.13 18.16 23.38
C ASP A 455 -37.24 19.09 22.88
N PHE A 456 -38.16 18.51 22.13
CA PHE A 456 -39.39 19.15 21.64
C PHE A 456 -40.62 18.61 22.38
N GLY A 457 -40.41 17.97 23.54
CA GLY A 457 -41.47 17.40 24.36
C GLY A 457 -42.29 18.44 25.11
N LEU A 458 -43.36 17.99 25.76
CA LEU A 458 -44.26 18.85 26.56
C LEU A 458 -43.55 19.49 27.77
N SER A 459 -42.42 18.93 28.19
CA SER A 459 -41.59 19.45 29.29
C SER A 459 -40.62 20.57 28.86
N SER A 460 -40.60 20.91 27.57
CA SER A 460 -39.78 22.02 27.07
C SER A 460 -40.55 23.34 27.10
N PRO A 461 -39.88 24.46 27.43
CA PRO A 461 -40.50 25.79 27.38
C PRO A 461 -41.09 26.06 25.99
N LYS A 462 -42.24 26.74 25.95
CA LYS A 462 -42.83 27.18 24.68
C LYS A 462 -41.84 28.11 23.97
N PRO A 463 -41.48 27.84 22.70
CA PRO A 463 -40.60 28.71 21.93
C PRO A 463 -41.17 30.12 21.80
N LEU A 464 -40.32 31.15 21.87
CA LEU A 464 -40.73 32.55 21.70
C LEU A 464 -41.45 32.75 20.36
N HIS A 465 -40.93 32.13 19.30
CA HIS A 465 -41.47 32.21 17.93
C HIS A 465 -42.17 30.92 17.49
N ALA A 466 -43.03 30.36 18.35
CA ALA A 466 -43.74 29.11 18.08
C ALA A 466 -44.57 29.15 16.78
N ASP A 467 -45.26 30.27 16.51
CA ASP A 467 -46.12 30.40 15.32
C ASP A 467 -45.30 30.42 14.02
N LEU A 468 -44.11 31.04 14.04
CA LEU A 468 -43.18 31.02 12.91
C LEU A 468 -42.65 29.62 12.63
N LEU A 469 -42.24 28.90 13.70
CA LEU A 469 -41.81 27.51 13.59
C LEU A 469 -42.89 26.63 12.97
N ASP A 470 -44.13 26.78 13.43
CA ASP A 470 -45.27 26.00 12.94
C ASP A 470 -45.60 26.32 11.49
N TRP A 471 -45.61 27.61 11.13
CA TRP A 471 -45.82 28.02 9.76
C TRP A 471 -44.74 27.47 8.83
N LEU A 472 -43.46 27.59 9.19
CA LEU A 472 -42.34 27.04 8.41
C LEU A 472 -42.41 25.51 8.30
N ALA A 473 -42.81 24.81 9.37
CA ALA A 473 -42.96 23.35 9.37
C ALA A 473 -44.09 22.89 8.45
N VAL A 474 -45.25 23.58 8.47
CA VAL A 474 -46.36 23.32 7.56
C VAL A 474 -45.93 23.58 6.12
N GLN A 475 -45.31 24.73 5.85
CA GLN A 475 -44.79 25.05 4.51
C GLN A 475 -43.79 24.00 4.04
N PHE A 476 -42.88 23.53 4.90
CA PHE A 476 -41.91 22.50 4.56
C PHE A 476 -42.56 21.17 4.15
N ILE A 477 -43.62 20.75 4.83
CA ILE A 477 -44.40 19.56 4.47
C ILE A 477 -45.15 19.77 3.15
N GLU A 478 -45.84 20.90 2.99
CA GLU A 478 -46.66 21.24 1.81
C GLU A 478 -45.81 21.38 0.54
N ASP A 479 -44.57 21.85 0.70
CA ASP A 479 -43.58 21.92 -0.38
C ASP A 479 -42.94 20.58 -0.74
N GLY A 480 -43.43 19.48 -0.16
CA GLY A 480 -42.94 18.13 -0.42
C GLY A 480 -41.59 17.84 0.24
N TRP A 481 -41.35 18.39 1.43
CA TRP A 481 -40.09 18.24 2.19
C TRP A 481 -38.87 18.79 1.43
N SER A 482 -39.08 19.78 0.55
CA SER A 482 -38.00 20.38 -0.25
C SER A 482 -37.15 21.33 0.57
N MET A 483 -36.00 20.85 1.05
CA MET A 483 -35.04 21.69 1.79
C MET A 483 -34.59 22.91 0.97
N LYS A 484 -34.49 22.77 -0.36
CA LYS A 484 -34.13 23.90 -1.25
C LYS A 484 -35.16 25.04 -1.21
N LYS A 485 -36.45 24.71 -1.21
CA LYS A 485 -37.51 25.72 -1.13
C LYS A 485 -37.52 26.39 0.24
N LEU A 486 -37.39 25.62 1.32
CA LEU A 486 -37.29 26.16 2.68
C LEU A 486 -36.07 27.07 2.86
N HIS A 487 -34.89 26.67 2.36
CA HIS A 487 -33.72 27.54 2.36
C HIS A 487 -33.97 28.84 1.59
N ARG A 488 -34.55 28.76 0.38
CA ARG A 488 -34.88 29.95 -0.42
C ARG A 488 -35.81 30.88 0.35
N LEU A 489 -36.85 30.34 0.98
CA LEU A 489 -37.80 31.11 1.79
C LEU A 489 -37.09 31.85 2.93
N ILE A 490 -36.20 31.18 3.65
CA ILE A 490 -35.41 31.78 4.73
C ILE A 490 -34.48 32.88 4.21
N VAL A 491 -33.63 32.58 3.21
CA VAL A 491 -32.58 33.52 2.75
C VAL A 491 -33.14 34.73 1.98
N THR A 492 -34.37 34.65 1.48
CA THR A 492 -35.06 35.77 0.83
C THR A 492 -35.95 36.56 1.80
N SER A 493 -36.10 36.11 3.04
CA SER A 493 -36.85 36.81 4.08
C SER A 493 -36.25 38.17 4.41
N GLY A 494 -37.08 39.07 4.94
CA GLY A 494 -36.61 40.35 5.48
C GLY A 494 -35.67 40.16 6.68
N ALA A 495 -35.92 39.13 7.52
CA ALA A 495 -35.09 38.82 8.68
C ALA A 495 -33.66 38.41 8.31
N TYR A 496 -33.50 37.51 7.33
CA TYR A 496 -32.16 37.05 6.92
C TYR A 496 -31.34 38.13 6.20
N ARG A 497 -32.01 39.01 5.45
CA ARG A 497 -31.34 40.06 4.66
C ARG A 497 -31.04 41.34 5.44
N ARG A 498 -31.29 41.38 6.75
CA ARG A 498 -30.94 42.54 7.58
C ARG A 498 -29.41 42.70 7.67
N ALA A 499 -28.96 43.94 7.85
CA ALA A 499 -27.55 44.23 8.06
C ALA A 499 -27.10 43.85 9.50
N SER A 500 -25.84 43.47 9.65
CA SER A 500 -25.19 43.16 10.95
C SER A 500 -24.36 44.32 11.53
N SER A 501 -24.26 45.46 10.85
CA SER A 501 -23.28 46.51 11.17
C SER A 501 -23.59 47.34 12.42
N ALA A 502 -22.52 47.90 13.02
CA ALA A 502 -22.53 48.66 14.28
C ALA A 502 -23.29 50.01 14.27
N GLY A 503 -23.74 50.49 13.09
CA GLY A 503 -24.63 51.68 12.99
C GLY A 503 -25.99 51.49 13.68
N GLN A 504 -26.23 50.31 14.23
CA GLN A 504 -27.39 49.88 15.00
C GLN A 504 -27.31 50.20 16.51
N ALA A 505 -26.18 50.72 17.02
CA ALA A 505 -26.09 51.12 18.44
C ALA A 505 -27.11 52.24 18.78
N SER A 506 -27.48 53.08 17.81
CA SER A 506 -28.53 54.11 17.94
C SER A 506 -29.96 53.60 17.66
N ASN A 507 -30.14 52.33 17.30
CA ASN A 507 -31.48 51.75 17.12
C ASN A 507 -32.12 51.55 18.51
N PRO A 508 -33.33 52.06 18.78
CA PRO A 508 -34.02 51.84 20.07
C PRO A 508 -34.15 50.35 20.46
N SER A 509 -34.22 49.44 19.49
CA SER A 509 -34.25 48.00 19.72
C SER A 509 -33.00 47.47 20.42
N SER A 510 -31.85 48.16 20.34
CA SER A 510 -30.64 47.74 21.06
C SER A 510 -30.81 47.77 22.58
N LYS A 511 -31.70 48.65 23.09
CA LYS A 511 -32.05 48.73 24.52
C LYS A 511 -33.21 47.81 24.89
N LEU A 512 -34.16 47.60 23.98
CA LEU A 512 -35.39 46.83 24.24
C LEU A 512 -35.21 45.32 24.02
N ASP A 513 -34.32 44.93 23.11
CA ASP A 513 -34.02 43.55 22.73
C ASP A 513 -32.50 43.40 22.47
N PRO A 514 -31.66 43.52 23.50
CA PRO A 514 -30.20 43.46 23.35
C PRO A 514 -29.72 42.12 22.77
N ASP A 515 -30.42 41.03 23.10
CA ASP A 515 -30.12 39.67 22.66
C ASP A 515 -30.60 39.38 21.23
N ASN A 516 -31.33 40.32 20.61
CA ASN A 516 -31.83 40.22 19.23
C ASN A 516 -32.82 39.07 19.00
N HIS A 517 -33.61 38.72 20.01
CA HIS A 517 -34.62 37.68 19.94
C HIS A 517 -35.63 37.93 18.81
N PHE A 518 -35.94 39.18 18.46
CA PHE A 518 -36.88 39.54 17.39
C PHE A 518 -36.20 39.76 16.03
N PHE A 519 -34.94 39.35 15.88
CA PHE A 519 -34.17 39.43 14.64
C PHE A 519 -34.21 40.84 14.02
N TRP A 520 -34.07 41.88 14.84
CA TRP A 520 -34.09 43.26 14.37
C TRP A 520 -32.82 43.65 13.60
N ARG A 521 -31.75 42.87 13.77
CA ARG A 521 -30.50 42.86 12.98
C ARG A 521 -30.07 41.43 12.64
N MET A 522 -29.09 41.28 11.74
CA MET A 522 -28.49 39.95 11.51
C MET A 522 -27.45 39.63 12.59
N ASN A 523 -27.42 38.37 13.02
CA ASN A 523 -26.46 37.88 14.01
C ASN A 523 -25.05 37.78 13.41
N THR A 524 -24.05 38.24 14.16
CA THR A 524 -22.65 37.98 13.82
C THR A 524 -22.37 36.50 14.00
N ARG A 525 -21.76 35.87 12.99
CA ARG A 525 -21.46 34.43 13.01
C ARG A 525 -19.96 34.19 12.92
N ARG A 526 -19.50 33.16 13.63
CA ARG A 526 -18.16 32.60 13.45
C ARG A 526 -18.12 31.89 12.10
N ALA A 527 -17.08 32.12 11.30
CA ALA A 527 -16.86 31.37 10.08
C ALA A 527 -16.38 29.95 10.41
N GLU A 528 -16.97 28.94 9.75
CA GLU A 528 -16.51 27.54 9.82
C GLU A 528 -15.14 27.40 9.13
N GLY A 529 -14.31 26.45 9.57
CA GLY A 529 -12.96 26.26 9.03
C GLY A 529 -12.95 26.01 7.53
N GLU A 530 -13.94 25.28 7.03
CA GLU A 530 -14.19 25.02 5.61
C GLU A 530 -14.42 26.32 4.84
N ALA A 531 -15.26 27.20 5.38
CA ALA A 531 -15.58 28.48 4.75
C ALA A 531 -14.35 29.40 4.73
N VAL A 532 -13.55 29.42 5.80
CA VAL A 532 -12.30 30.18 5.86
C VAL A 532 -11.31 29.69 4.80
N ARG A 533 -11.06 28.37 4.76
CA ARG A 533 -10.13 27.76 3.79
C ARG A 533 -10.56 28.04 2.35
N ASP A 534 -11.81 27.71 2.04
CA ASP A 534 -12.32 27.81 0.67
C ASP A 534 -12.37 29.28 0.23
N SER A 535 -12.62 30.23 1.15
CA SER A 535 -12.54 31.67 0.84
C SER A 535 -11.12 32.11 0.50
N ILE A 536 -10.11 31.67 1.26
CA ILE A 536 -8.70 31.98 0.98
C ILE A 536 -8.29 31.42 -0.40
N LEU A 537 -8.64 30.17 -0.69
CA LEU A 537 -8.35 29.54 -1.98
C LEU A 537 -9.11 30.20 -3.13
N HIS A 538 -10.36 30.64 -2.88
CA HIS A 538 -11.16 31.34 -3.88
C HIS A 538 -10.58 32.70 -4.21
N LEU A 539 -10.21 33.49 -3.19
CA LEU A 539 -9.54 34.79 -3.36
C LEU A 539 -8.18 34.65 -4.06
N GLY A 540 -7.47 33.55 -3.82
CA GLY A 540 -6.23 33.20 -4.52
C GLY A 540 -6.44 32.65 -5.94
N GLY A 541 -7.68 32.48 -6.41
CA GLY A 541 -7.99 31.93 -7.74
C GLY A 541 -7.65 30.46 -7.93
N SER A 542 -7.36 29.73 -6.85
CA SER A 542 -6.82 28.37 -6.90
C SER A 542 -7.82 27.29 -6.47
N LEU A 543 -9.03 27.68 -6.05
CA LEU A 543 -10.07 26.76 -5.60
C LEU A 543 -10.63 25.93 -6.77
N ASP A 544 -10.51 24.61 -6.68
CA ASP A 544 -11.17 23.69 -7.61
C ASP A 544 -12.67 23.52 -7.24
N LEU A 545 -13.53 23.97 -8.16
CA LEU A 545 -14.99 23.97 -8.03
C LEU A 545 -15.67 22.70 -8.55
N ALA A 546 -14.92 21.72 -9.08
CA ALA A 546 -15.47 20.47 -9.59
C ALA A 546 -16.46 19.83 -8.60
N THR A 547 -17.61 19.38 -9.09
CA THR A 547 -18.68 18.76 -8.29
C THR A 547 -18.60 17.23 -8.34
N GLY A 548 -18.93 16.55 -7.23
CA GLY A 548 -19.02 15.07 -7.18
C GLY A 548 -17.67 14.35 -7.01
N GLY A 549 -17.62 13.05 -7.26
CA GLY A 549 -16.38 12.26 -7.15
C GLY A 549 -16.07 11.72 -5.75
N PRO A 550 -14.99 10.92 -5.61
CA PRO A 550 -14.66 10.24 -4.38
C PRO A 550 -14.20 11.21 -3.29
N PRO A 551 -14.35 10.83 -2.00
CA PRO A 551 -13.86 11.63 -0.90
C PRO A 551 -12.31 11.64 -0.89
N ILE A 552 -11.74 12.79 -0.53
CA ILE A 552 -10.30 13.05 -0.44
C ILE A 552 -9.80 12.66 0.95
N ASP A 553 -8.62 12.07 1.03
CA ASP A 553 -8.01 11.73 2.32
C ASP A 553 -7.65 12.99 3.14
N ASN A 554 -7.83 12.94 4.45
CA ASN A 554 -7.60 14.09 5.33
C ASN A 554 -6.15 14.58 5.31
N GLN A 555 -5.18 13.72 5.00
CA GLN A 555 -3.76 14.09 4.92
C GLN A 555 -3.42 14.91 3.67
N GLN A 556 -4.33 14.99 2.70
CA GLN A 556 -4.11 15.72 1.44
C GLN A 556 -4.54 17.19 1.50
N GLY A 557 -4.98 17.69 2.67
CA GLY A 557 -5.53 19.05 2.84
C GLY A 557 -4.65 20.20 2.35
N GLN A 558 -3.33 20.02 2.38
CA GLN A 558 -2.34 21.00 1.91
C GLN A 558 -1.97 20.85 0.42
N LYS A 559 -2.28 19.70 -0.20
CA LYS A 559 -1.92 19.39 -1.59
C LYS A 559 -3.08 19.60 -2.56
N VAL A 560 -4.30 19.28 -2.12
CA VAL A 560 -5.48 19.28 -2.96
C VAL A 560 -6.28 20.56 -2.73
N LEU A 561 -6.46 21.35 -3.79
CA LEU A 561 -7.09 22.68 -3.74
C LEU A 561 -8.60 22.65 -3.93
N ARG A 562 -9.21 21.48 -3.75
CA ARG A 562 -10.65 21.30 -3.87
C ARG A 562 -11.38 21.84 -2.65
N ARG A 563 -12.67 22.14 -2.82
CA ARG A 563 -13.59 22.53 -1.73
C ARG A 563 -13.49 21.59 -0.54
N SER A 564 -13.50 22.17 0.65
CA SER A 564 -13.24 21.47 1.91
C SER A 564 -14.26 20.36 2.21
N ILE A 565 -15.48 20.45 1.69
CA ILE A 565 -16.55 19.44 1.81
C ILE A 565 -16.19 18.05 1.25
N PHE A 566 -15.17 17.96 0.38
CA PHE A 566 -14.77 16.68 -0.21
C PHE A 566 -13.76 15.91 0.64
N PHE A 567 -13.17 16.51 1.67
CA PHE A 567 -12.24 15.81 2.55
C PHE A 567 -13.00 14.88 3.50
N ARG A 568 -12.43 13.70 3.76
CA ARG A 568 -12.87 12.85 4.86
C ARG A 568 -12.59 13.57 6.17
N HIS A 569 -13.62 13.70 6.98
CA HIS A 569 -13.51 14.23 8.33
C HIS A 569 -14.27 13.30 9.26
N ASP A 570 -13.55 12.65 10.17
CA ASP A 570 -14.12 11.87 11.26
C ASP A 570 -13.30 12.12 12.53
N LYS A 571 -13.78 11.61 13.67
CA LYS A 571 -13.16 11.85 14.99
C LYS A 571 -11.68 11.42 15.04
N GLU A 572 -11.30 10.41 14.28
CA GLU A 572 -9.94 9.85 14.26
C GLU A 572 -9.11 10.41 13.11
N ARG A 573 -9.75 10.99 12.09
CA ARG A 573 -9.14 11.47 10.86
C ARG A 573 -9.60 12.87 10.54
N GLN A 574 -8.87 13.83 11.08
CA GLN A 574 -9.11 15.24 10.84
C GLN A 574 -8.07 15.82 9.89
N MET A 575 -8.51 16.78 9.08
CA MET A 575 -7.60 17.62 8.31
C MET A 575 -7.23 18.81 9.19
N ILE A 576 -5.95 19.01 9.46
CA ILE A 576 -5.42 19.92 10.51
C ILE A 576 -5.97 21.35 10.41
N PHE A 577 -6.28 21.85 9.21
CA PHE A 577 -6.85 23.19 9.04
C PHE A 577 -8.34 23.28 9.42
N LEU A 578 -9.08 22.17 9.31
CA LEU A 578 -10.53 22.11 9.58
C LEU A 578 -10.87 21.71 11.02
N SER A 579 -9.91 21.14 11.74
CA SER A 579 -9.95 20.85 13.18
C SER A 579 -9.51 22.04 13.99
#